data_AF-A0A6B2GG57-F1
#
_entry.id   AF-A0A6B2GG57-F1
#
_cell.length_a   1.000
_cell.length_b   1.000
_cell.length_c   1.000
_cell.angle_alpha   90.00
_cell.angle_beta   90.00
_cell.angle_gamma   90.00
#
_symmetry.space_group_name_H-M   'P 1'
#
loop_
_entity.id
_entity.type
_entity.pdbx_description
1 polymer ?
#
loop_
_entity_poly.entity_id
_entity_poly.type
_entity_poly.pdbx_seq_one_letter_code
_entity_poly.pdbx_strand_id
1 'polypeptide(L)'
;QIIKNHVNASKEDVLITAGSGMTGVINKFQRILGIRIPESYKNATKIPKNLKPVVFITHMEHHSNQTSWEETIADVEIIPCQETGLVCFDSFQKLLNTYK
;
A
#
# COMPACT_ATOMS: atom_id res chain seq x y z
N GLN A 1 -25.10 -5.08 5.82
CA GLN A 1 -25.32 -3.63 5.71
C GLN A 1 -24.70 -2.81 6.85
N ILE A 2 -24.77 -3.25 8.11
CA ILE A 2 -24.34 -2.46 9.29
C ILE A 2 -22.89 -1.92 9.18
N ILE A 3 -21.90 -2.79 9.01
CA ILE A 3 -20.48 -2.37 8.97
C ILE A 3 -20.22 -1.37 7.84
N LYS A 4 -20.71 -1.66 6.62
CA LYS A 4 -20.57 -0.78 5.46
C LYS A 4 -21.13 0.62 5.72
N ASN A 5 -22.31 0.71 6.35
CA ASN A 5 -22.90 2.00 6.70
C ASN A 5 -22.05 2.79 7.72
N HIS A 6 -21.41 2.12 8.69
CA HIS A 6 -20.59 2.79 9.71
C HIS A 6 -19.30 3.40 9.16
N VAL A 7 -18.81 2.90 8.02
CA VAL A 7 -17.59 3.37 7.36
C VAL A 7 -17.88 4.13 6.05
N ASN A 8 -19.14 4.53 5.82
CA ASN A 8 -19.60 5.21 4.61
C ASN A 8 -19.26 4.48 3.30
N ALA A 9 -19.21 3.14 3.32
CA ALA A 9 -18.96 2.34 2.12
C ALA A 9 -20.20 2.31 1.21
N SER A 10 -19.96 2.54 -0.08
CA SER A 10 -20.93 2.47 -1.16
C SER A 10 -21.25 1.03 -1.57
N LYS A 11 -22.15 0.88 -2.56
CA LYS A 11 -22.47 -0.42 -3.15
C LYS A 11 -21.31 -1.03 -3.95
N GLU A 12 -20.39 -0.21 -4.45
CA GLU A 12 -19.24 -0.64 -5.24
C GLU A 12 -18.05 -1.06 -4.35
N ASP A 13 -18.08 -0.70 -3.07
CA ASP A 13 -17.03 -1.05 -2.12
C ASP A 13 -17.17 -2.50 -1.63
N VAL A 14 -16.03 -3.17 -1.42
CA VAL A 14 -15.98 -4.56 -0.95
C VAL A 14 -15.51 -4.60 0.50
N LEU A 15 -16.17 -5.42 1.32
CA LEU A 15 -15.70 -5.71 2.68
C LEU A 15 -14.81 -6.94 2.66
N ILE A 16 -13.54 -6.78 3.02
CA ILE A 16 -12.60 -7.89 3.13
C ILE A 16 -12.55 -8.36 4.58
N THR A 17 -13.01 -9.58 4.83
CA THR A 17 -12.86 -10.23 6.14
C THR A 17 -11.63 -11.14 6.14
N ALA A 18 -10.76 -10.99 7.14
CA ALA A 18 -9.53 -11.79 7.24
C ALA A 18 -9.01 -11.88 8.68
N GLY A 19 -9.10 -13.08 9.27
CA GLY A 19 -8.48 -13.40 10.56
C GLY A 19 -8.74 -12.35 11.65
N SER A 20 -7.74 -12.16 12.52
CA SER A 20 -7.74 -11.14 13.57
C SER A 20 -6.68 -10.07 13.29
N GLY A 21 -7.09 -8.79 13.31
CA GLY A 21 -6.20 -7.64 13.27
C GLY A 21 -5.86 -7.11 11.87
N MET A 22 -5.37 -5.87 11.82
CA MET A 22 -5.10 -5.14 10.57
C MET A 22 -3.96 -5.77 9.74
N THR A 23 -2.94 -6.32 10.39
CA THR A 23 -1.79 -6.96 9.73
C THR A 23 -2.20 -8.13 8.83
N GLY A 24 -3.17 -8.95 9.26
CA GLY A 24 -3.67 -10.07 8.46
C GLY A 24 -4.43 -9.59 7.22
N VAL A 25 -5.23 -8.52 7.39
CA VAL A 25 -6.04 -7.94 6.31
C VAL A 25 -5.15 -7.30 5.24
N ILE A 26 -4.14 -6.50 5.61
CA ILE A 26 -3.26 -5.84 4.63
C ILE A 26 -2.46 -6.86 3.80
N ASN A 27 -1.95 -7.91 4.44
CA ASN A 27 -1.26 -9.00 3.75
C ASN A 27 -2.19 -9.77 2.79
N LYS A 28 -3.46 -9.99 3.18
CA LYS A 28 -4.45 -10.61 2.29
C LYS A 28 -4.75 -9.69 1.10
N PHE A 29 -4.88 -8.39 1.34
CA PHE A 29 -5.10 -7.40 0.29
C PHE A 29 -3.96 -7.38 -0.74
N GLN A 30 -2.70 -7.31 -0.28
CA GLN A 30 -1.51 -7.39 -1.16
C GLN A 30 -1.47 -8.67 -2.00
N ARG A 31 -1.91 -9.81 -1.44
CA ARG A 31 -2.01 -11.07 -2.20
C ARG A 31 -3.14 -11.05 -3.23
N ILE A 32 -4.29 -10.44 -2.91
CA ILE A 32 -5.39 -10.25 -3.86
C ILE A 32 -4.93 -9.39 -5.05
N LEU A 33 -4.12 -8.36 -4.80
CA LEU A 33 -3.51 -7.53 -5.85
C LEU A 33 -2.45 -8.28 -6.69
N GLY A 34 -2.00 -9.46 -6.27
CA GLY A 34 -1.00 -10.26 -6.99
C GLY A 34 0.44 -9.74 -6.89
N ILE A 35 0.71 -8.80 -5.98
CA ILE A 35 2.02 -8.11 -5.88
C ILE A 35 2.96 -8.75 -4.85
N ARG A 36 2.51 -9.78 -4.13
CA ARG A 36 3.32 -10.48 -3.12
C ARG A 36 3.79 -11.81 -3.66
N ILE A 37 5.06 -11.86 -4.08
CA ILE A 37 5.70 -13.08 -4.61
C ILE A 37 6.15 -13.97 -3.44
N PRO A 38 5.97 -15.30 -3.50
CA PRO A 38 6.57 -16.20 -2.52
C PRO A 38 8.11 -16.09 -2.56
N GLU A 39 8.75 -15.99 -1.40
CA GLU A 39 10.20 -15.71 -1.30
C GLU A 39 11.07 -16.68 -2.12
N SER A 40 10.67 -17.95 -2.22
CA SER A 40 11.36 -18.98 -3.01
C SER A 40 11.50 -18.65 -4.50
N TYR A 41 10.60 -17.81 -5.05
CA TYR A 41 10.59 -17.43 -6.46
C TYR A 41 11.17 -16.03 -6.71
N LYS A 42 11.58 -15.30 -5.68
CA LYS A 42 12.03 -13.91 -5.78
C LYS A 42 13.23 -13.74 -6.73
N ASN A 43 14.25 -14.59 -6.59
CA ASN A 43 15.43 -14.56 -7.46
C ASN A 43 15.15 -15.06 -8.89
N ALA A 44 14.08 -15.86 -9.06
CA ALA A 44 13.64 -16.36 -10.35
C ALA A 44 12.71 -15.39 -11.08
N THR A 45 12.24 -14.33 -10.41
CA THR A 45 11.26 -13.39 -10.97
C THR A 45 11.93 -12.05 -11.27
N LYS A 46 12.04 -11.71 -12.55
CA LYS A 46 12.43 -10.36 -12.98
C LYS A 46 11.18 -9.60 -13.39
N ILE A 47 10.84 -8.55 -12.64
CA ILE A 47 9.71 -7.68 -12.98
C ILE A 47 10.21 -6.45 -13.72
N PRO A 48 9.72 -6.20 -14.96
CA PRO A 48 9.99 -4.97 -15.68
C PRO A 48 9.60 -3.74 -14.85
N LYS A 49 10.44 -2.70 -14.84
CA LYS A 49 10.19 -1.50 -14.03
C LYS A 49 8.83 -0.85 -14.31
N ASN A 50 8.38 -0.86 -15.56
CA ASN A 50 7.09 -0.28 -15.98
C ASN A 50 5.86 -1.09 -15.53
N LEU A 51 6.05 -2.30 -15.00
CA LEU A 51 4.98 -3.13 -14.44
C LEU A 51 4.94 -3.09 -12.91
N LYS A 52 5.96 -2.48 -12.28
CA LYS A 52 5.96 -2.32 -10.83
C LYS A 52 4.97 -1.23 -10.43
N PRO A 53 4.04 -1.51 -9.52
CA PRO A 53 3.23 -0.44 -8.92
C PRO A 53 4.10 0.40 -7.98
N VAL A 54 3.77 1.68 -7.88
CA VAL A 54 4.29 2.55 -6.82
C VAL A 54 3.28 2.61 -5.68
N VAL A 55 3.77 2.53 -4.45
CA VAL A 55 2.95 2.68 -3.23
C VAL A 55 3.49 3.87 -2.45
N PHE A 56 2.70 4.94 -2.39
CA PHE A 56 3.04 6.12 -1.60
C PHE A 56 2.57 5.93 -0.16
N ILE A 57 3.48 6.15 0.79
CA ILE A 57 3.22 6.06 2.23
C ILE A 57 3.67 7.32 2.95
N THR A 58 3.21 7.52 4.18
CA THR A 58 3.68 8.62 5.02
C THR A 58 4.77 8.15 5.98
N HIS A 59 5.56 9.07 6.53
CA HIS A 59 6.49 8.74 7.62
C HIS A 59 5.77 8.36 8.94
N MET A 60 4.44 8.47 8.99
CA MET A 60 3.61 8.15 10.17
C MET A 60 2.99 6.75 10.09
N GLU A 61 3.34 5.94 9.08
CA GLU A 61 2.79 4.60 8.95
C GLU A 61 3.18 3.70 10.12
N HIS A 62 2.21 2.92 10.59
CA HIS A 62 2.52 1.83 11.51
C HIS A 62 3.37 0.77 10.80
N HIS A 63 4.36 0.19 11.49
CA HIS A 63 5.30 -0.76 10.88
C HIS A 63 4.63 -1.96 10.22
N SER A 64 3.50 -2.45 10.78
CA SER A 64 2.74 -3.54 10.17
C SER A 64 2.16 -3.20 8.79
N ASN A 65 2.00 -1.92 8.47
CA ASN A 65 1.61 -1.43 7.15
C ASN A 65 2.87 -1.24 6.29
N GLN A 66 3.83 -0.40 6.73
CA GLN A 66 5.02 -0.05 5.94
C GLN A 66 5.85 -1.27 5.51
N THR A 67 6.34 -2.08 6.45
CA THR A 67 7.23 -3.20 6.15
C THR A 67 6.55 -4.21 5.23
N SER A 68 5.23 -4.38 5.37
CA SER A 68 4.49 -5.31 4.52
C SER A 68 4.47 -4.90 3.04
N TRP A 69 4.50 -3.60 2.74
CA TRP A 69 4.60 -3.07 1.37
C TRP A 69 6.01 -3.21 0.81
N GLU A 70 7.04 -2.98 1.62
CA GLU A 70 8.45 -3.15 1.25
C GLU A 70 8.79 -4.61 0.89
N GLU A 71 8.03 -5.57 1.42
CA GLU A 71 8.14 -7.00 1.09
C GLU A 71 7.40 -7.40 -0.20
N THR A 72 6.78 -6.46 -0.92
CA THR A 72 6.11 -6.71 -2.20
C THR A 72 7.00 -6.37 -3.40
N ILE A 73 6.47 -6.51 -4.61
CA ILE A 73 7.16 -6.07 -5.83
C ILE A 73 7.09 -4.56 -6.06
N ALA A 74 6.29 -3.84 -5.25
CA ALA A 74 6.06 -2.43 -5.40
C ALA A 74 7.32 -1.62 -5.07
N ASP A 75 7.46 -0.47 -5.72
CA ASP A 75 8.39 0.56 -5.26
C ASP A 75 7.65 1.41 -4.21
N VAL A 76 8.20 1.44 -2.99
CA VAL A 76 7.56 2.13 -1.84
C VAL A 76 8.21 3.49 -1.65
N GLU A 77 7.42 4.55 -1.77
CA GLU A 77 7.89 5.93 -1.72
C GLU A 77 7.29 6.66 -0.52
N ILE A 78 8.16 7.18 0.36
CA ILE A 78 7.73 7.95 1.52
C ILE A 78 7.48 9.40 1.08
N ILE A 79 6.26 9.88 1.26
CA ILE A 79 5.90 11.28 1.02
C ILE A 79 6.62 12.17 2.04
N PRO A 80 7.41 13.16 1.60
CA PRO A 80 8.07 14.09 2.50
C PRO A 80 7.09 14.83 3.40
N CYS A 81 7.49 15.06 4.64
CA CYS A 81 6.74 15.90 5.57
C CYS A 81 7.15 17.37 5.46
N GLN A 82 6.26 18.24 5.93
CA GLN A 82 6.56 19.64 6.22
C GLN A 82 7.39 19.74 7.52
N GLU A 83 7.95 20.91 7.80
CA GLU A 83 8.65 21.18 9.06
C GLU A 83 7.77 20.96 10.30
N THR A 84 6.45 21.07 10.15
CA THR A 84 5.44 20.78 11.18
C THR A 84 5.26 19.28 11.46
N GLY A 85 5.89 18.40 10.68
CA GLY A 85 5.69 16.96 10.73
C GLY A 85 4.44 16.48 9.99
N LEU A 86 3.65 17.38 9.38
CA LEU A 86 2.48 16.99 8.58
C LEU A 86 2.88 16.56 7.17
N VAL A 87 2.01 15.80 6.49
CA VAL A 87 2.24 15.38 5.09
C VAL A 87 2.34 16.62 4.18
N CYS A 88 3.36 16.69 3.33
CA CYS A 88 3.52 17.79 2.38
C CYS A 88 2.84 17.46 1.04
N PHE A 89 1.67 18.03 0.79
CA PHE A 89 0.92 17.82 -0.46
C PHE A 89 1.64 18.36 -1.70
N ASP A 90 2.42 19.45 -1.58
CA ASP A 90 3.21 19.97 -2.70
C ASP A 90 4.32 18.97 -3.11
N SER A 91 4.98 18.36 -2.12
CA SER A 91 5.94 17.30 -2.37
C SER A 91 5.27 16.05 -2.94
N PHE A 92 4.08 15.68 -2.43
CA PHE A 92 3.32 14.58 -2.98
C PHE A 92 2.95 14.81 -4.45
N GLN A 93 2.50 16.02 -4.80
CA GLN A 93 2.18 16.37 -6.18
C GLN A 93 3.38 16.27 -7.12
N LYS A 94 4.59 16.65 -6.64
CA LYS A 94 5.84 16.47 -7.39
C LYS A 94 6.14 14.99 -7.61
N LEU A 95 6.02 14.15 -6.58
CA LEU A 95 6.18 12.70 -6.69
C LEU A 95 5.20 12.10 -7.70
N LEU A 96 3.92 12.47 -7.66
CA LEU A 96 2.93 11.99 -8.63
C LEU A 96 3.32 12.31 -10.08
N ASN A 97 3.95 13.46 -10.33
CA ASN A 97 4.41 13.81 -11.67
C ASN A 97 5.66 13.04 -12.10
N THR A 98 6.46 12.52 -11.16
CA THR A 98 7.61 11.65 -11.46
C THR A 98 7.18 10.25 -11.88
N TYR A 99 6.07 9.74 -11.35
CA TYR A 99 5.55 8.39 -11.65
C TYR A 99 4.37 8.38 -12.64
N LYS A 100 4.09 9.51 -13.29
CA LYS A 100 3.05 9.64 -14.33
C LYS A 100 3.45 8.99 -15.66
#